data_AF-A0A9P4L6L0-F1
#
_entry.id   AF-A0A9P4L6L0-F1
#
_cell.length_a   1.000
_cell.length_b   1.000
_cell.length_c   1.000
_cell.angle_alpha   90.00
_cell.angle_beta   90.00
_cell.angle_gamma   90.00
#
_symmetry.space_group_name_H-M   'P 1'
#
loop_
_entity.id
_entity.type
_entity.pdbx_description
1 polymer ?
#
loop_
_entity_poly.entity_id
_entity_poly.type
_entity_poly.pdbx_seq_one_letter_code
_entity_poly.pdbx_strand_id
1 'polypeptide(L)'
;MVSLKHLTLTALAATTSAQTANSTIRYMPFGDSITEIICWRAKLWNKLQSTEWGTSAVNFVGSGKTENSCKDTKYDRDNEGHSGFLAVDIASKNQLDGWLKTNPADVVTMHLGTNDIVRGKKSVVEILGAFTKLIATMRAHNAGMKIVVAQIIPMGQASYNPQIQALNTAIIPWAQGLNTTASPIWVVDQYTGFSGTADLRDGVHPNDAGDVKMANVWFPAVVRAFEAARAEKGGRAVRFTA
;
A
#
# COMPACT_ATOMS: atom_id res chain seq x y z
N MET A 1 -51.99 -1.03 60.99
CA MET A 1 -51.87 -0.69 59.55
C MET A 1 -50.42 -0.32 59.29
N VAL A 2 -49.60 -1.25 58.80
CA VAL A 2 -48.20 -0.98 58.43
C VAL A 2 -48.07 -1.31 56.94
N SER A 3 -47.86 -0.27 56.13
CA SER A 3 -47.81 -0.37 54.67
C SER A 3 -46.36 -0.60 54.23
N LEU A 4 -46.10 -1.77 53.64
CA LEU A 4 -44.80 -2.17 53.12
C LEU A 4 -44.65 -1.64 51.67
N LYS A 5 -43.99 -0.49 51.51
CA LYS A 5 -43.67 0.05 50.17
C LYS A 5 -42.59 -0.83 49.51
N HIS A 6 -42.96 -1.50 48.43
CA HIS A 6 -42.05 -2.27 47.59
C HIS A 6 -41.27 -1.28 46.72
N LEU A 7 -39.94 -1.26 46.88
CA LEU A 7 -39.04 -0.48 46.05
C LEU A 7 -38.63 -1.35 44.85
N THR A 8 -39.26 -1.14 43.70
CA THR A 8 -38.88 -1.79 42.44
C THR A 8 -37.62 -1.12 41.89
N LEU A 9 -36.51 -1.85 41.89
CA LEU A 9 -35.25 -1.44 41.26
C LEU A 9 -35.29 -1.80 39.78
N THR A 10 -35.59 -0.83 38.92
CA THR A 10 -35.48 -0.98 37.46
C THR A 10 -33.99 -0.96 37.07
N ALA A 11 -33.45 -2.13 36.72
CA ALA A 11 -32.12 -2.22 36.12
C ALA A 11 -32.18 -1.64 34.70
N LEU A 12 -31.59 -0.46 34.50
CA LEU A 12 -31.41 0.15 33.19
C LEU A 12 -30.28 -0.61 32.48
N ALA A 13 -30.62 -1.53 31.57
CA ALA A 13 -29.65 -2.13 30.67
C ALA A 13 -29.22 -1.06 29.66
N ALA A 14 -28.07 -0.43 29.90
CA ALA A 14 -27.43 0.44 28.93
C ALA A 14 -26.89 -0.44 27.78
N THR A 15 -27.68 -0.58 26.70
CA THR A 15 -27.15 -1.08 25.44
C THR A 15 -26.21 -0.03 24.88
N THR A 16 -24.90 -0.16 25.16
CA THR A 16 -23.88 0.57 24.41
C THR A 16 -23.89 0.03 22.99
N SER A 17 -24.66 0.66 22.11
CA SER A 17 -24.44 0.55 20.67
C SER A 17 -23.04 1.10 20.40
N ALA A 18 -22.06 0.20 20.26
CA ALA A 18 -20.76 0.55 19.72
C ALA A 18 -21.00 1.12 18.33
N GLN A 19 -20.92 2.46 18.23
CA GLN A 19 -20.88 3.15 16.95
C GLN A 19 -19.74 2.48 16.17
N THR A 20 -20.06 1.75 15.11
CA THR A 20 -19.06 1.17 14.21
C THR A 20 -18.35 2.33 13.54
N ALA A 21 -17.30 2.84 14.19
CA ALA A 21 -16.33 3.73 13.56
C ALA A 21 -15.91 3.04 12.26
N ASN A 22 -16.01 3.76 11.14
CA ASN A 22 -15.80 3.23 9.80
C ASN A 22 -14.46 2.47 9.74
N SER A 23 -14.55 1.14 9.87
CA SER A 23 -13.40 0.25 10.08
C SER A 23 -12.69 -0.07 8.77
N THR A 24 -13.25 0.35 7.64
CA THR A 24 -12.69 0.12 6.33
C THR A 24 -11.33 0.80 6.21
N ILE A 25 -10.33 0.02 5.82
CA ILE A 25 -8.96 0.46 5.57
C ILE A 25 -8.89 1.00 4.15
N ARG A 26 -8.39 2.21 4.00
CA ARG A 26 -8.13 2.83 2.69
C ARG A 26 -6.71 2.47 2.26
N TYR A 27 -6.60 1.67 1.21
CA TYR A 27 -5.33 1.15 0.72
C TYR A 27 -5.00 1.74 -0.64
N MET A 28 -3.84 2.37 -0.78
CA MET A 28 -3.38 2.96 -2.03
C MET A 28 -2.24 2.12 -2.62
N PRO A 29 -2.49 1.38 -3.72
CA PRO A 29 -1.42 0.88 -4.58
C PRO A 29 -0.77 2.06 -5.33
N PHE A 30 0.47 2.42 -4.97
CA PHE A 30 1.17 3.58 -5.52
C PHE A 30 2.40 3.14 -6.32
N GLY A 31 2.55 3.64 -7.55
CA GLY A 31 3.69 3.26 -8.38
C GLY A 31 3.68 3.82 -9.79
N ASP A 32 4.44 3.15 -10.66
CA ASP A 32 4.52 3.46 -12.09
C ASP A 32 3.63 2.52 -12.93
N SER A 33 4.02 2.24 -14.17
CA SER A 33 3.31 1.30 -15.06
C SER A 33 3.21 -0.10 -14.47
N ILE A 34 4.16 -0.52 -13.63
CA ILE A 34 4.15 -1.84 -12.98
C ILE A 34 3.00 -1.93 -11.95
N THR A 35 2.49 -0.79 -11.48
CA THR A 35 1.27 -0.71 -10.67
C THR A 35 0.04 -0.47 -11.54
N GLU A 36 0.11 0.42 -12.52
CA GLU A 36 -1.05 0.85 -13.30
C GLU A 36 -1.58 -0.24 -14.23
N ILE A 37 -0.76 -0.78 -15.12
CA ILE A 37 -1.23 -1.50 -16.31
C ILE A 37 -0.99 -3.01 -16.23
N ILE A 38 -1.10 -3.56 -15.02
CA ILE A 38 -0.67 -4.91 -14.64
C ILE A 38 -1.66 -5.54 -13.66
N CYS A 39 -1.64 -6.86 -13.47
CA CYS A 39 -2.72 -7.61 -12.81
C CYS A 39 -2.41 -8.13 -11.41
N TRP A 40 -1.24 -7.84 -10.84
CA TRP A 40 -0.97 -8.21 -9.44
C TRP A 40 -1.99 -7.61 -8.47
N ARG A 41 -2.57 -6.43 -8.76
CA ARG A 41 -3.63 -5.81 -7.93
C ARG A 41 -4.91 -6.64 -7.91
N ALA A 42 -5.36 -7.13 -9.07
CA ALA A 42 -6.52 -8.01 -9.18
C ALA A 42 -6.28 -9.34 -8.44
N LYS A 43 -5.08 -9.91 -8.59
CA LYS A 43 -4.69 -11.15 -7.87
C LYS A 43 -4.62 -10.94 -6.35
N LEU A 44 -4.05 -9.82 -5.91
CA LEU A 44 -4.01 -9.43 -4.50
C LEU A 44 -5.43 -9.27 -3.95
N TRP A 45 -6.30 -8.53 -4.65
CA TRP A 45 -7.71 -8.37 -4.28
C TRP A 45 -8.39 -9.72 -4.09
N ASN A 46 -8.33 -10.61 -5.08
CA ASN A 46 -8.95 -11.93 -4.99
C ASN A 46 -8.44 -12.76 -3.80
N LYS A 47 -7.16 -12.62 -3.46
CA LYS A 47 -6.58 -13.28 -2.29
C LYS A 47 -7.08 -12.69 -0.97
N LEU A 48 -7.38 -11.39 -0.93
CA LEU A 48 -7.99 -10.75 0.26
C LEU A 48 -9.43 -11.20 0.49
N GLN A 49 -10.20 -11.49 -0.58
CA GLN A 49 -11.60 -11.90 -0.48
C GLN A 49 -11.83 -13.21 0.30
N SER A 50 -10.84 -14.09 0.38
CA SER A 50 -10.92 -15.32 1.17
C SER A 50 -10.46 -15.13 2.63
N THR A 51 -10.31 -13.88 3.07
CA THR A 51 -9.86 -13.51 4.43
C THR A 51 -10.81 -12.50 5.06
N GLU A 52 -10.51 -12.10 6.31
CA GLU A 52 -11.22 -11.00 6.96
C GLU A 52 -11.01 -9.62 6.29
N TRP A 53 -10.09 -9.53 5.33
CA TRP A 53 -9.74 -8.30 4.58
C TRP A 53 -10.51 -8.14 3.26
N GLY A 54 -11.64 -8.83 3.10
CA GLY A 54 -12.46 -8.73 1.89
C GLY A 54 -13.15 -7.36 1.69
N THR A 55 -14.06 -7.26 0.71
CA THR A 55 -14.66 -5.98 0.22
C THR A 55 -15.19 -5.02 1.30
N SER A 56 -15.68 -5.51 2.44
CA SER A 56 -16.18 -4.64 3.52
C SER A 56 -15.07 -4.04 4.40
N ALA A 57 -13.89 -4.68 4.42
CA ALA A 57 -12.78 -4.33 5.30
C ALA A 57 -11.73 -3.44 4.61
N VAL A 58 -11.59 -3.52 3.29
CA VAL A 58 -10.56 -2.78 2.53
C VAL A 58 -11.18 -2.11 1.31
N ASN A 59 -10.87 -0.83 1.14
CA ASN A 59 -11.23 -0.02 -0.02
C ASN A 59 -9.93 0.41 -0.71
N PHE A 60 -9.73 0.03 -1.98
CA PHE A 60 -8.58 0.54 -2.72
C PHE A 60 -8.85 2.01 -3.06
N VAL A 61 -7.81 2.84 -3.12
CA VAL A 61 -7.96 4.27 -3.38
C VAL A 61 -6.86 4.77 -4.30
N GLY A 62 -7.20 5.76 -5.12
CA GLY A 62 -6.29 6.44 -6.02
C GLY A 62 -7.04 7.08 -7.18
N SER A 63 -6.34 7.91 -7.95
CA SER A 63 -6.94 8.63 -9.07
C SER A 63 -7.18 7.77 -10.32
N GLY A 64 -6.44 6.67 -10.46
CA GLY A 64 -6.47 5.77 -11.62
C GLY A 64 -7.36 4.55 -11.40
N LYS A 65 -7.99 4.09 -12.48
CA LYS A 65 -8.69 2.78 -12.55
C LYS A 65 -8.16 1.89 -13.66
N THR A 66 -7.14 2.36 -14.39
CA THR A 66 -6.57 1.65 -15.54
C THR A 66 -6.05 0.28 -15.12
N GLU A 67 -6.17 -0.67 -16.02
CA GLU A 67 -5.46 -1.94 -16.03
C GLU A 67 -5.25 -2.34 -17.49
N ASN A 68 -4.36 -3.30 -17.75
CA ASN A 68 -4.23 -3.88 -19.08
C ASN A 68 -4.48 -5.38 -19.05
N SER A 69 -5.65 -5.77 -19.55
CA SER A 69 -6.04 -7.14 -19.88
C SER A 69 -6.19 -8.09 -18.68
N CYS A 70 -6.54 -7.60 -17.50
CA CYS A 70 -6.64 -8.43 -16.29
C CYS A 70 -7.80 -9.40 -16.26
N LYS A 71 -8.71 -9.37 -17.24
CA LYS A 71 -9.95 -10.17 -17.43
C LYS A 71 -10.96 -10.10 -16.27
N ASP A 72 -10.49 -9.98 -15.04
CA ASP A 72 -11.27 -9.77 -13.84
C ASP A 72 -11.78 -8.33 -13.78
N THR A 73 -13.10 -8.19 -13.80
CA THR A 73 -13.79 -6.90 -13.73
C THR A 73 -14.43 -6.65 -12.36
N LYS A 74 -14.27 -7.56 -11.40
CA LYS A 74 -14.94 -7.54 -10.09
C LYS A 74 -14.06 -7.01 -8.97
N TYR A 75 -12.77 -6.80 -9.23
CA TYR A 75 -11.86 -6.24 -8.24
C TYR A 75 -11.96 -4.72 -8.16
N ASP A 76 -11.65 -4.15 -7.00
CA ASP A 76 -11.51 -2.70 -6.86
C ASP A 76 -10.28 -2.21 -7.64
N ARG A 77 -10.55 -1.43 -8.68
CA ARG A 77 -9.55 -1.01 -9.67
C ARG A 77 -8.78 0.24 -9.25
N ASP A 78 -9.22 0.91 -8.18
CA ASP A 78 -8.64 2.18 -7.75
C ASP A 78 -7.16 2.00 -7.40
N ASN A 79 -6.33 2.87 -7.95
CA ASN A 79 -4.88 2.85 -7.76
C ASN A 79 -4.25 4.22 -8.07
N GLU A 80 -3.04 4.42 -7.61
CA GLU A 80 -2.21 5.59 -7.88
C GLU A 80 -0.97 5.17 -8.70
N GLY A 81 -1.17 4.31 -9.69
CA GLY A 81 -0.16 3.91 -10.67
C GLY A 81 -0.12 4.88 -11.85
N HIS A 82 1.07 5.30 -12.27
CA HIS A 82 1.24 6.25 -13.38
C HIS A 82 2.33 5.80 -14.36
N SER A 83 1.92 5.30 -15.53
CA SER A 83 2.83 4.74 -16.53
C SER A 83 3.88 5.74 -16.98
N GLY A 84 5.14 5.33 -16.88
CA GLY A 84 6.28 6.13 -17.26
C GLY A 84 6.65 7.25 -16.28
N PHE A 85 6.02 7.35 -15.11
CA PHE A 85 6.41 8.34 -14.11
C PHE A 85 7.67 7.89 -13.36
N LEU A 86 8.50 8.87 -13.02
CA LEU A 86 9.72 8.69 -12.24
C LEU A 86 9.45 9.15 -10.80
N ALA A 87 10.03 8.47 -9.82
CA ALA A 87 9.95 8.86 -8.42
C ALA A 87 10.46 10.29 -8.20
N VAL A 88 11.59 10.64 -8.82
CA VAL A 88 12.19 11.98 -8.72
C VAL A 88 11.27 13.08 -9.24
N ASP A 89 10.49 12.80 -10.28
CA ASP A 89 9.56 13.75 -10.87
C ASP A 89 8.31 13.91 -10.00
N ILE A 90 7.73 12.79 -9.53
CA ILE A 90 6.60 12.81 -8.60
C ILE A 90 6.96 13.62 -7.35
N ALA A 91 8.15 13.36 -6.79
CA ALA A 91 8.63 14.03 -5.60
C ALA A 91 8.90 15.52 -5.86
N SER A 92 9.62 15.89 -6.92
CA SER A 92 9.95 17.29 -7.21
C SER A 92 8.71 18.14 -7.52
N LYS A 93 7.72 17.58 -8.23
CA LYS A 93 6.47 18.24 -8.61
C LYS A 93 5.38 18.17 -7.52
N ASN A 94 5.68 17.57 -6.36
CA ASN A 94 4.73 17.39 -5.24
C ASN A 94 3.42 16.69 -5.63
N GLN A 95 3.43 15.79 -6.62
CA GLN A 95 2.18 15.23 -7.15
C GLN A 95 1.44 14.37 -6.12
N LEU A 96 2.19 13.63 -5.28
CA LEU A 96 1.61 12.78 -4.23
C LEU A 96 0.80 13.57 -3.19
N ASP A 97 1.10 14.84 -2.96
CA ASP A 97 0.31 15.68 -2.05
C ASP A 97 -1.13 15.85 -2.55
N GLY A 98 -1.30 16.18 -3.84
CA GLY A 98 -2.63 16.31 -4.45
C GLY A 98 -3.41 15.00 -4.48
N TRP A 99 -2.71 13.89 -4.75
CA TRP A 99 -3.30 12.55 -4.77
C TRP A 99 -3.79 12.13 -3.38
N LEU A 100 -3.00 12.33 -2.32
CA LEU A 100 -3.41 11.99 -0.95
C LEU A 100 -4.48 12.92 -0.38
N LYS A 101 -4.54 14.19 -0.82
CA LYS A 101 -5.67 15.09 -0.51
C LYS A 101 -6.99 14.56 -1.06
N THR A 102 -6.98 14.11 -2.32
CA THR A 102 -8.17 13.61 -3.00
C THR A 102 -8.54 12.20 -2.55
N ASN A 103 -7.52 11.36 -2.34
CA ASN A 103 -7.62 9.96 -1.99
C ASN A 103 -6.82 9.66 -0.72
N PRO A 104 -7.32 10.04 0.47
CA PRO A 104 -6.62 9.75 1.72
C PRO A 104 -6.37 8.25 1.89
N ALA A 105 -5.24 7.87 2.46
CA ALA A 105 -4.84 6.48 2.64
C ALA A 105 -4.41 6.17 4.08
N ASP A 106 -4.72 4.95 4.53
CA ASP A 106 -4.23 4.36 5.77
C ASP A 106 -2.97 3.51 5.51
N VAL A 107 -2.99 2.79 4.39
CA VAL A 107 -1.92 1.91 3.94
C VAL A 107 -1.50 2.25 2.52
N VAL A 108 -0.20 2.25 2.25
CA VAL A 108 0.37 2.46 0.91
C VAL A 108 1.35 1.34 0.59
N THR A 109 1.23 0.75 -0.60
CA THR A 109 2.34 0.01 -1.22
C THR A 109 3.02 0.93 -2.24
N MET A 110 4.34 0.94 -2.27
CA MET A 110 5.12 1.76 -3.20
C MET A 110 6.06 0.89 -4.04
N HIS A 111 5.85 0.89 -5.36
CA HIS A 111 6.77 0.31 -6.34
C HIS A 111 7.15 1.37 -7.39
N LEU A 112 8.29 2.02 -7.18
CA LEU A 112 8.82 3.09 -8.03
C LEU A 112 10.34 2.96 -8.16
N GLY A 113 10.93 3.46 -9.25
CA GLY A 113 12.38 3.47 -9.46
C GLY A 113 12.80 2.83 -10.77
N THR A 114 11.93 2.01 -11.39
CA THR A 114 12.18 1.42 -12.71
C THR A 114 12.43 2.49 -13.75
N ASN A 115 11.52 3.47 -13.86
CA ASN A 115 11.67 4.56 -14.82
C ASN A 115 12.85 5.49 -14.49
N ASP A 116 13.13 5.71 -13.21
CA ASP A 116 14.27 6.52 -12.77
C ASP A 116 15.58 5.94 -13.29
N ILE A 117 15.75 4.62 -13.22
CA ILE A 117 16.93 3.91 -13.74
C ILE A 117 16.91 3.87 -15.28
N VAL A 118 15.84 3.35 -15.88
CA VAL A 118 15.80 3.00 -17.31
C VAL A 118 15.71 4.23 -18.20
N ARG A 119 14.90 5.22 -17.81
CA ARG A 119 14.62 6.41 -18.63
C ARG A 119 15.32 7.65 -18.08
N GLY A 120 15.26 7.83 -16.76
CA GLY A 120 15.81 9.00 -16.08
C GLY A 120 17.32 8.98 -15.89
N LYS A 121 17.94 7.79 -15.98
CA LYS A 121 19.37 7.56 -15.69
C LYS A 121 19.77 8.14 -14.33
N LYS A 122 18.87 8.07 -13.36
CA LYS A 122 19.04 8.65 -12.03
C LYS A 122 19.95 7.77 -11.17
N SER A 123 20.77 8.42 -10.36
CA SER A 123 21.58 7.74 -9.36
C SER A 123 20.72 7.19 -8.23
N VAL A 124 21.23 6.17 -7.53
CA VAL A 124 20.57 5.62 -6.32
C VAL A 124 20.30 6.72 -5.28
N VAL A 125 21.21 7.67 -5.12
CA VAL A 125 21.08 8.78 -4.17
C VAL A 125 19.91 9.70 -4.55
N GLU A 126 19.76 10.06 -5.82
CA GLU A 126 18.61 10.86 -6.29
C GLU A 126 17.28 10.14 -6.03
N ILE A 127 17.22 8.84 -6.32
CA ILE A 127 16.01 8.02 -6.14
C ILE A 127 15.64 7.92 -4.65
N LEU A 128 16.60 7.65 -3.77
CA LEU A 128 16.35 7.60 -2.31
C LEU A 128 16.01 8.98 -1.72
N GLY A 129 16.56 10.05 -2.28
CA GLY A 129 16.15 11.42 -1.95
C GLY A 129 14.68 11.67 -2.28
N ALA A 130 14.23 11.21 -3.46
CA ALA A 130 12.83 11.26 -3.85
C ALA A 130 11.95 10.41 -2.93
N PHE A 131 12.35 9.17 -2.63
CA PHE A 131 11.60 8.31 -1.72
C PHE A 131 11.45 8.94 -0.33
N THR A 132 12.52 9.55 0.20
CA THR A 132 12.47 10.27 1.49
C THR A 132 11.40 11.36 1.48
N LYS A 133 11.34 12.15 0.40
CA LYS A 133 10.31 13.18 0.23
C LYS A 133 8.90 12.57 0.12
N LEU A 134 8.73 11.49 -0.61
CA LEU A 134 7.44 10.80 -0.75
C LEU A 134 6.94 10.25 0.59
N ILE A 135 7.82 9.62 1.39
CA ILE A 135 7.50 9.15 2.75
C ILE A 135 7.13 10.32 3.67
N ALA A 136 7.82 11.45 3.57
CA ALA A 136 7.48 12.65 4.33
C ALA A 136 6.08 13.18 3.94
N THR A 137 5.76 13.25 2.65
CA THR A 137 4.42 13.62 2.17
C THR A 137 3.35 12.67 2.68
N MET A 138 3.57 11.35 2.60
CA MET A 138 2.68 10.33 3.16
C MET A 138 2.38 10.61 4.64
N ARG A 139 3.42 10.80 5.45
CA ARG A 139 3.28 11.06 6.89
C ARG A 139 2.65 12.41 7.21
N ALA A 140 2.79 13.42 6.35
CA ALA A 140 2.10 14.69 6.52
C ALA A 140 0.58 14.56 6.34
N HIS A 141 0.11 13.66 5.47
CA HIS A 141 -1.32 13.37 5.28
C HIS A 141 -1.88 12.42 6.32
N ASN A 142 -1.07 11.46 6.78
CA ASN A 142 -1.42 10.56 7.87
C ASN A 142 -0.16 10.17 8.65
N ALA A 143 0.03 10.77 9.84
CA ALA A 143 1.19 10.52 10.69
C ALA A 143 1.32 9.05 11.15
N GLY A 144 0.23 8.27 11.06
CA GLY A 144 0.18 6.84 11.36
C GLY A 144 0.23 5.94 10.13
N MET A 145 0.48 6.48 8.92
CA MET A 145 0.38 5.71 7.68
C MET A 145 1.28 4.47 7.70
N LYS A 146 0.72 3.33 7.26
CA LYS A 146 1.42 2.04 7.19
C LYS A 146 1.98 1.89 5.78
N ILE A 147 3.29 1.74 5.64
CA ILE A 147 3.95 1.86 4.33
C ILE A 147 4.68 0.56 4.01
N VAL A 148 4.47 0.01 2.82
CA VAL A 148 5.20 -1.14 2.30
C VAL A 148 5.95 -0.72 1.04
N VAL A 149 7.28 -0.77 1.07
CA VAL A 149 8.14 -0.37 -0.06
C VAL A 149 8.68 -1.61 -0.74
N ALA A 150 8.58 -1.67 -2.06
CA ALA A 150 9.15 -2.75 -2.84
C ALA A 150 10.63 -2.50 -3.14
N GLN A 151 11.45 -3.54 -3.02
CA GLN A 151 12.54 -3.71 -3.98
C GLN A 151 11.96 -3.90 -5.38
N ILE A 152 12.66 -3.46 -6.41
CA ILE A 152 12.19 -3.42 -7.80
C ILE A 152 12.44 -4.75 -8.47
N ILE A 153 11.48 -5.24 -9.27
CA ILE A 153 11.61 -6.45 -10.09
C ILE A 153 12.79 -6.33 -11.09
N PRO A 154 13.41 -7.43 -11.54
CA PRO A 154 14.43 -7.39 -12.58
C PRO A 154 13.85 -6.96 -13.93
N MET A 155 14.72 -6.42 -14.79
CA MET A 155 14.44 -6.09 -16.18
C MET A 155 14.90 -7.22 -17.11
N GLY A 156 14.21 -7.39 -18.23
CA GLY A 156 14.62 -8.34 -19.28
C GLY A 156 15.91 -7.94 -19.98
N GLN A 157 16.15 -6.63 -20.11
CA GLN A 157 17.44 -6.12 -20.54
C GLN A 157 18.44 -6.16 -19.38
N ALA A 158 19.35 -7.14 -19.42
CA ALA A 158 20.29 -7.45 -18.35
C ALA A 158 21.17 -6.28 -17.89
N SER A 159 21.45 -5.31 -18.76
CA SER A 159 22.32 -4.17 -18.44
C SER A 159 21.75 -3.17 -17.43
N TYR A 160 20.45 -3.23 -17.12
CA TYR A 160 19.83 -2.41 -16.06
C TYR A 160 19.85 -3.07 -14.67
N ASN A 161 20.01 -4.40 -14.62
CA ASN A 161 19.89 -5.15 -13.36
C ASN A 161 20.96 -4.79 -12.32
N PRO A 162 22.22 -4.46 -12.66
CA PRO A 162 23.19 -4.00 -11.67
C PRO A 162 22.73 -2.74 -10.91
N GLN A 163 22.15 -1.76 -11.59
CA GLN A 163 21.62 -0.54 -10.98
C GLN A 163 20.36 -0.82 -10.16
N ILE A 164 19.49 -1.71 -10.64
CA ILE A 164 18.31 -2.17 -9.89
C ILE A 164 18.73 -2.85 -8.60
N GLN A 165 19.71 -3.76 -8.65
CA GLN A 165 20.24 -4.44 -7.47
C GLN A 165 20.90 -3.44 -6.51
N ALA A 166 21.66 -2.46 -7.01
CA ALA A 166 22.24 -1.40 -6.18
C ALA A 166 21.17 -0.58 -5.45
N LEU A 167 20.08 -0.21 -6.15
CA LEU A 167 18.93 0.45 -5.51
C LEU A 167 18.26 -0.47 -4.48
N ASN A 168 17.99 -1.72 -4.84
CA ASN A 168 17.34 -2.71 -3.96
C ASN A 168 18.13 -2.95 -2.67
N THR A 169 19.45 -3.06 -2.77
CA THR A 169 20.34 -3.17 -1.60
C THR A 169 20.26 -1.91 -0.73
N ALA A 170 20.22 -0.73 -1.34
CA ALA A 170 20.19 0.54 -0.60
C ALA A 170 18.81 0.85 0.04
N ILE A 171 17.71 0.34 -0.52
CA ILE A 171 16.35 0.50 0.04
C ILE A 171 16.25 -0.07 1.46
N ILE A 172 16.94 -1.18 1.76
CA ILE A 172 16.83 -1.85 3.07
C ILE A 172 17.30 -0.94 4.22
N PRO A 173 18.57 -0.48 4.28
CA PRO A 173 19.02 0.40 5.36
C PRO A 173 18.36 1.78 5.30
N TRP A 174 17.99 2.27 4.11
CA TRP A 174 17.24 3.52 3.97
C TRP A 174 15.88 3.46 4.67
N ALA A 175 15.10 2.39 4.41
CA ALA A 175 13.79 2.21 5.04
C ALA A 175 13.92 2.02 6.55
N GLN A 176 14.93 1.26 7.01
CA GLN A 176 15.23 1.11 8.44
C GLN A 176 15.51 2.45 9.12
N GLY A 177 16.29 3.32 8.49
CA GLY A 177 16.62 4.66 9.01
C GLY A 177 15.43 5.61 9.13
N LEU A 178 14.37 5.40 8.34
CA LEU A 178 13.14 6.19 8.39
C LEU A 178 12.00 5.52 9.17
N ASN A 179 12.16 4.26 9.58
CA ASN A 179 11.11 3.47 10.20
C ASN A 179 10.74 4.00 11.60
N THR A 180 9.45 3.99 11.95
CA THR A 180 8.97 4.38 13.28
C THR A 180 7.84 3.46 13.73
N THR A 181 7.59 3.37 15.04
CA THR A 181 6.45 2.58 15.57
C THR A 181 5.10 3.15 15.11
N ALA A 182 4.97 4.47 15.02
CA ALA A 182 3.72 5.13 14.63
C ALA A 182 3.42 4.95 13.13
N SER A 183 4.43 5.10 12.28
CA SER A 183 4.36 4.91 10.82
C SER A 183 5.45 3.94 10.39
N PRO A 184 5.21 2.62 10.50
CA PRO A 184 6.17 1.60 10.10
C PRO A 184 6.33 1.54 8.58
N ILE A 185 7.55 1.22 8.16
CA ILE A 185 7.95 0.93 6.80
C ILE A 185 8.41 -0.53 6.74
N TRP A 186 7.73 -1.34 5.94
CA TRP A 186 8.19 -2.71 5.61
C TRP A 186 8.75 -2.74 4.21
N VAL A 187 9.88 -3.41 4.03
CA VAL A 187 10.46 -3.65 2.70
C VAL A 187 10.07 -5.06 2.26
N VAL A 188 9.61 -5.20 1.01
CA VAL A 188 9.36 -6.49 0.38
C VAL A 188 10.31 -6.71 -0.79
N ASP A 189 10.80 -7.95 -0.92
CA ASP A 189 11.69 -8.35 -2.01
C ASP A 189 10.87 -8.85 -3.20
N GLN A 190 10.62 -7.98 -4.19
CA GLN A 190 10.00 -8.38 -5.46
C GLN A 190 11.04 -8.89 -6.49
N TYR A 191 12.33 -8.81 -6.18
CA TYR A 191 13.40 -9.18 -7.12
C TYR A 191 13.69 -10.68 -7.07
N THR A 192 13.88 -11.22 -5.87
CA THR A 192 14.26 -12.63 -5.68
C THR A 192 13.12 -13.56 -6.11
N GLY A 193 13.43 -14.54 -6.96
CA GLY A 193 12.45 -15.49 -7.51
C GLY A 193 11.65 -14.96 -8.71
N PHE A 194 11.85 -13.70 -9.09
CA PHE A 194 11.30 -13.11 -10.31
C PHE A 194 12.33 -13.23 -11.46
N SER A 195 11.87 -13.65 -12.63
CA SER A 195 12.67 -13.85 -13.84
C SER A 195 12.46 -12.70 -14.81
N GLY A 196 13.52 -11.96 -15.11
CA GLY A 196 13.48 -10.88 -16.12
C GLY A 196 13.13 -11.36 -17.53
N THR A 197 13.19 -12.67 -17.82
CA THR A 197 12.86 -13.22 -19.15
C THR A 197 11.54 -13.98 -19.18
N ALA A 198 11.22 -14.72 -18.13
CA ALA A 198 10.05 -15.60 -18.11
C ALA A 198 8.79 -14.94 -17.51
N ASP A 199 8.97 -13.96 -16.63
CA ASP A 199 7.87 -13.34 -15.87
C ASP A 199 7.49 -11.95 -16.42
N LEU A 200 8.12 -11.50 -17.52
CA LEU A 200 7.83 -10.24 -18.20
C LEU A 200 7.21 -10.50 -19.57
N ARG A 201 6.28 -9.64 -20.02
CA ARG A 201 5.67 -9.72 -21.36
C ARG A 201 6.44 -8.97 -22.45
N ASP A 202 7.17 -7.94 -22.07
CA ASP A 202 7.86 -7.02 -22.98
C ASP A 202 9.26 -6.63 -22.49
N GLY A 203 9.80 -7.37 -21.51
CA GLY A 203 11.08 -7.09 -20.88
C GLY A 203 11.04 -6.00 -19.80
N VAL A 204 9.88 -5.42 -19.50
CA VAL A 204 9.68 -4.42 -18.43
C VAL A 204 8.51 -4.80 -17.53
N HIS A 205 7.39 -5.14 -18.14
CA HIS A 205 6.10 -5.31 -17.46
C HIS A 205 5.82 -6.77 -17.16
N PRO A 206 5.34 -7.11 -15.95
CA PRO A 206 4.92 -8.47 -15.64
C PRO A 206 3.91 -9.06 -16.63
N ASN A 207 4.04 -10.35 -16.87
CA ASN A 207 2.98 -11.19 -17.43
C ASN A 207 2.18 -11.85 -16.29
N ASP A 208 1.24 -12.74 -16.62
CA ASP A 208 0.38 -13.38 -15.61
C ASP A 208 1.16 -14.13 -14.52
N ALA A 209 2.26 -14.82 -14.88
CA ALA A 209 3.11 -15.53 -13.93
C ALA A 209 3.87 -14.55 -13.01
N GLY A 210 4.43 -13.48 -13.58
CA GLY A 210 5.04 -12.39 -12.83
C GLY A 210 4.04 -11.73 -11.85
N ASP A 211 2.80 -11.54 -12.29
CA ASP A 211 1.75 -10.97 -11.46
C ASP A 211 1.38 -11.85 -10.27
N VAL A 212 1.34 -13.17 -10.47
CA VAL A 212 1.14 -14.12 -9.36
C VAL A 212 2.27 -14.00 -8.34
N LYS A 213 3.53 -13.93 -8.81
CA LYS A 213 4.69 -13.79 -7.93
C LYS A 213 4.64 -12.48 -7.14
N MET A 214 4.38 -11.37 -7.82
CA MET A 214 4.28 -10.06 -7.16
C MET A 214 3.17 -10.03 -6.11
N ALA A 215 1.99 -10.55 -6.44
CA ALA A 215 0.87 -10.61 -5.51
C ALA A 215 1.20 -11.48 -4.28
N ASN A 216 1.91 -12.60 -4.46
CA ASN A 216 2.31 -13.48 -3.35
C ASN A 216 3.32 -12.82 -2.40
N VAL A 217 4.23 -11.98 -2.93
CA VAL A 217 5.17 -11.19 -2.11
C VAL A 217 4.45 -10.05 -1.40
N TRP A 218 3.54 -9.34 -2.10
CA TRP A 218 2.79 -8.23 -1.50
C TRP A 218 1.87 -8.67 -0.37
N PHE A 219 1.12 -9.77 -0.58
CA PHE A 219 0.03 -10.19 0.30
C PHE A 219 0.37 -10.24 1.80
N PRO A 220 1.41 -10.96 2.27
CA PRO A 220 1.69 -11.04 3.71
C PRO A 220 2.06 -9.69 4.31
N ALA A 221 2.80 -8.84 3.59
CA ALA A 221 3.19 -7.52 4.08
C ALA A 221 2.01 -6.54 4.12
N VAL A 222 1.13 -6.59 3.11
CA VAL A 222 -0.09 -5.79 3.05
C VAL A 222 -1.06 -6.18 4.17
N VAL A 223 -1.26 -7.49 4.41
CA VAL A 223 -2.09 -7.98 5.53
C VAL A 223 -1.54 -7.48 6.87
N ARG A 224 -0.22 -7.58 7.09
CA ARG A 224 0.41 -7.03 8.30
C ARG A 224 0.18 -5.51 8.45
N ALA A 225 0.26 -4.77 7.35
CA ALA A 225 -0.02 -3.34 7.36
C ALA A 225 -1.49 -3.05 7.70
N PHE A 226 -2.43 -3.87 7.19
CA PHE A 226 -3.85 -3.76 7.50
C PHE A 226 -4.15 -4.03 8.98
N GLU A 227 -3.55 -5.07 9.56
CA GLU A 227 -3.64 -5.36 11.00
C GLU A 227 -3.20 -4.16 11.84
N ALA A 228 -2.05 -3.57 11.50
CA ALA A 228 -1.52 -2.40 12.19
C ALA A 228 -2.43 -1.17 12.04
N ALA A 229 -3.01 -0.95 10.86
CA ALA A 229 -3.93 0.17 10.64
C ALA A 229 -5.24 -0.02 11.40
N ARG A 230 -5.79 -1.25 11.41
CA ARG A 230 -7.00 -1.61 12.16
C ARG A 230 -6.81 -1.41 13.67
N ALA A 231 -5.67 -1.84 14.21
CA ALA A 231 -5.34 -1.66 15.62
C ALA A 231 -5.28 -0.18 16.01
N GLU A 232 -4.69 0.66 15.16
CA GLU A 232 -4.65 2.12 15.38
C GLU A 232 -6.06 2.75 15.34
N LYS A 233 -6.89 2.38 14.36
CA LYS A 233 -8.27 2.88 14.27
C LYS A 233 -9.12 2.46 15.48
N GLY A 234 -8.99 1.20 15.92
CA GLY A 234 -9.67 0.70 17.12
C GLY A 234 -9.24 1.44 18.39
N GLY A 235 -7.94 1.68 18.56
CA GLY A 235 -7.41 2.46 19.69
C GLY A 235 -7.87 3.92 19.71
N ARG A 236 -8.05 4.55 18.54
CA ARG A 236 -8.62 5.90 18.45
C ARG A 236 -10.10 5.91 18.88
N ALA A 237 -10.90 4.95 18.42
CA ALA A 237 -12.33 4.89 18.76
C ALA A 237 -12.58 4.80 20.28
N VAL A 238 -11.78 3.99 21.00
CA VAL A 238 -11.88 3.85 22.46
C VAL A 238 -11.55 5.15 23.21
N ARG A 239 -10.61 5.95 22.70
CA ARG A 239 -10.20 7.22 23.35
C ARG A 239 -11.21 8.35 23.21
N PHE A 240 -12.10 8.31 22.22
CA PHE A 240 -13.14 9.33 22.03
C PHE A 240 -14.45 9.02 22.77
N THR A 241 -14.55 7.83 23.37
CA THR A 241 -15.73 7.38 24.15
C THR A 241 -15.51 7.40 25.66
N ALA A 242 -14.34 7.87 26.13
CA ALA A 242 -13.97 7.95 27.55
C ALA A 242 -14.04 9.38 28.08
#